data_AF-W1XYI2-F1
#
_entry.id   AF-W1XYI2-F1
#
_cell.length_a   1.000
_cell.length_b   1.000
_cell.length_c   1.000
_cell.angle_alpha   90.00
_cell.angle_beta   90.00
_cell.angle_gamma   90.00
#
_symmetry.space_group_name_H-M   'P 1'
#
loop_
_entity.id
_entity.type
_entity.pdbx_description
1 polymer ?
#
loop_
_entity_poly.entity_id
_entity_poly.type
_entity_poly.pdbx_seq_one_letter_code
_entity_poly.pdbx_strand_id
1 'polypeptide(L)'
;CQRESIPVISCMGGGNRFYPEKLMIADINKSHTCPLARVMRRELKKRGIKKQLVLFSTEKPTKPQFRGDATSPGTCSFVPPVAGFILAAHVLRTILEVPEQ
;
A
#
# COMPACT_ATOMS: atom_id res chain seq x y z
N CYS A 1 -5.47 16.16 -5.18
CA CYS A 1 -4.92 15.33 -6.28
C CYS A 1 -5.92 15.15 -7.41
N GLN A 2 -6.96 14.30 -7.27
CA GLN A 2 -7.84 13.97 -8.41
C GLN A 2 -8.57 15.18 -9.03
N ARG A 3 -9.12 16.07 -8.20
CA ARG A 3 -9.80 17.29 -8.68
C ARG A 3 -8.85 18.21 -9.46
N GLU A 4 -7.58 18.22 -9.09
CA GLU A 4 -6.54 19.07 -9.68
C GLU A 4 -5.74 18.34 -10.76
N SER A 5 -6.19 17.13 -11.18
CA SER A 5 -5.47 16.28 -12.14
C SER A 5 -4.01 15.97 -11.78
N ILE A 6 -3.67 15.96 -10.50
CA ILE A 6 -2.32 15.62 -10.02
C ILE A 6 -2.22 14.08 -9.90
N PRO A 7 -1.31 13.42 -10.64
CA PRO A 7 -1.07 11.98 -10.50
C PRO A 7 -0.67 11.63 -9.07
N VAL A 8 -1.26 10.57 -8.52
CA VAL A 8 -0.99 10.17 -7.13
C VAL A 8 -1.03 8.66 -6.98
N ILE A 9 -0.01 8.14 -6.30
CA ILE A 9 0.04 6.77 -5.77
C ILE A 9 0.11 6.84 -4.25
N SER A 10 -0.60 5.95 -3.55
CA SER A 10 -0.62 5.94 -2.08
C SER A 10 -0.08 4.63 -1.50
N CYS A 11 0.64 4.70 -0.39
CA CYS A 11 1.14 3.53 0.32
C CYS A 11 0.14 3.07 1.39
N MET A 12 -0.23 1.79 1.38
CA MET A 12 -1.06 1.18 2.42
C MET A 12 -0.19 0.68 3.58
N GLY A 13 -0.80 0.07 4.61
CA GLY A 13 -0.10 -0.30 5.83
C GLY A 13 0.85 -1.49 5.61
N GLY A 14 2.10 -1.36 6.09
CA GLY A 14 3.13 -2.40 6.12
C GLY A 14 3.27 -3.13 7.46
N GLY A 15 2.37 -2.87 8.42
CA GLY A 15 2.46 -3.45 9.76
C GLY A 15 2.27 -4.97 9.81
N ASN A 16 3.03 -5.60 10.70
CA ASN A 16 3.09 -7.04 10.96
C ASN A 16 3.32 -7.88 9.70
N ARG A 17 4.20 -7.40 8.82
CA ARG A 17 4.58 -8.06 7.57
C ARG A 17 6.08 -8.25 7.50
N PHE A 18 6.49 -9.31 6.82
CA PHE A 18 7.88 -9.75 6.75
C PHE A 18 8.38 -9.96 5.33
N TYR A 19 7.49 -9.99 4.34
CA TYR A 19 7.80 -10.36 2.96
C TYR A 19 7.62 -9.17 2.01
N PRO A 20 8.69 -8.35 1.79
CA PRO A 20 8.62 -7.21 0.89
C PRO A 20 8.29 -7.59 -0.56
N GLU A 21 8.64 -8.80 -1.00
CA GLU A 21 8.33 -9.32 -2.33
C GLU A 21 6.82 -9.51 -2.58
N LYS A 22 6.01 -9.49 -1.52
CA LYS A 22 4.54 -9.52 -1.61
C LYS A 22 3.91 -8.14 -1.74
N LEU A 23 4.70 -7.08 -1.80
CA LEU A 23 4.24 -5.73 -2.13
C LEU A 23 3.89 -5.65 -3.61
N MET A 24 2.73 -5.08 -3.92
CA MET A 24 2.29 -4.90 -5.30
C MET A 24 1.53 -3.58 -5.47
N ILE A 25 1.65 -3.00 -6.66
CA ILE A 25 0.90 -1.82 -7.07
C ILE A 25 -0.36 -2.26 -7.80
N ALA A 26 -1.52 -1.77 -7.37
CA ALA A 26 -2.78 -1.99 -8.06
C ALA A 26 -3.77 -0.86 -7.79
N ASP A 27 -4.90 -0.87 -8.50
CA ASP A 27 -6.04 -0.06 -8.11
C ASP A 27 -6.56 -0.49 -6.73
N ILE A 28 -6.99 0.48 -5.92
CA ILE A 28 -7.48 0.26 -4.56
C ILE A 28 -8.62 -0.76 -4.50
N ASN A 29 -9.45 -0.89 -5.55
CA ASN A 29 -10.53 -1.88 -5.58
C ASN A 29 -10.03 -3.33 -5.70
N LYS A 30 -8.82 -3.52 -6.25
CA LYS A 30 -8.16 -4.84 -6.36
C LYS A 30 -7.38 -5.21 -5.10
N SER A 31 -7.21 -4.28 -4.17
CA SER A 31 -6.47 -4.53 -2.93
C SER A 31 -7.20 -5.50 -1.99
N HIS A 32 -6.45 -6.38 -1.35
CA HIS A 32 -6.97 -7.39 -0.41
C HIS A 32 -5.97 -7.61 0.74
N THR A 33 -6.38 -8.33 1.78
CA THR A 33 -5.53 -8.72 2.93
C THR A 33 -5.00 -7.57 3.82
N CYS A 34 -5.04 -6.31 3.36
CA CYS A 34 -4.58 -5.14 4.11
C CYS A 34 -5.75 -4.46 4.87
N PRO A 35 -5.70 -4.38 6.22
CA PRO A 35 -6.74 -3.69 7.00
C PRO A 35 -6.88 -2.22 6.65
N LEU A 36 -5.76 -1.51 6.42
CA LEU A 36 -5.78 -0.11 6.01
C LEU A 36 -6.43 0.06 4.63
N ALA A 37 -6.09 -0.79 3.66
CA ALA A 37 -6.69 -0.72 2.33
C ALA A 37 -8.21 -0.96 2.37
N ARG A 38 -8.70 -1.80 3.27
CA ARG A 38 -10.14 -1.99 3.51
C ARG A 38 -10.81 -0.70 3.99
N VAL A 39 -10.19 -0.01 4.95
CA VAL A 39 -10.69 1.29 5.43
C VAL A 39 -10.67 2.31 4.28
N MET A 40 -9.57 2.40 3.56
CA MET A 40 -9.42 3.33 2.43
C MET A 40 -10.44 3.07 1.32
N ARG A 41 -10.75 1.83 0.97
CA ARG A 41 -11.83 1.53 0.00
C ARG A 41 -13.17 2.10 0.43
N ARG A 42 -13.55 1.93 1.70
CA ARG A 42 -14.81 2.47 2.25
C ARG A 42 -14.80 4.00 2.19
N GLU A 43 -13.69 4.60 2.60
CA GLU A 43 -13.52 6.05 2.67
C GLU A 43 -13.48 6.73 1.30
N LEU A 44 -12.84 6.12 0.31
CA LEU A 44 -12.83 6.60 -1.07
C LEU A 44 -14.20 6.45 -1.72
N LYS A 45 -14.90 5.32 -1.49
CA LYS A 45 -16.27 5.11 -1.99
C LYS A 45 -17.24 6.18 -1.49
N LYS A 46 -17.18 6.52 -0.20
CA LYS A 46 -18.00 7.61 0.39
C LYS A 46 -17.76 8.96 -0.29
N ARG A 47 -16.52 9.21 -0.71
CA ARG A 47 -16.10 10.45 -1.39
C ARG A 47 -16.32 10.42 -2.91
N GLY A 48 -16.92 9.34 -3.46
CA GLY A 48 -17.13 9.19 -4.89
C GLY A 48 -15.86 8.90 -5.70
N ILE A 49 -14.74 8.58 -5.05
CA ILE A 49 -13.47 8.29 -5.72
C ILE A 49 -13.47 6.83 -6.19
N LYS A 50 -13.56 6.63 -7.51
CA LYS A 50 -13.71 5.29 -8.12
C LYS A 50 -12.39 4.56 -8.34
N LYS A 51 -11.31 5.28 -8.61
CA LYS A 51 -9.99 4.71 -8.93
C LYS A 51 -8.94 5.39 -8.09
N GLN A 52 -7.99 4.64 -7.57
CA GLN A 52 -6.83 5.18 -6.86
C GLN A 52 -5.73 4.13 -6.89
N LEU A 53 -4.58 4.48 -7.46
CA LEU A 53 -3.43 3.60 -7.48
C LEU A 53 -2.80 3.51 -6.08
N VAL A 54 -2.54 2.30 -5.62
CA VAL A 54 -1.96 2.06 -4.28
C VAL A 54 -0.92 0.95 -4.29
N LEU A 55 0.07 1.09 -3.43
CA LEU A 55 0.96 0.00 -3.03
C LEU A 55 0.39 -0.67 -1.78
N PHE A 56 0.18 -1.99 -1.83
CA PHE A 56 -0.21 -2.78 -0.66
C PHE A 56 0.50 -4.13 -0.70
N SER A 57 0.59 -4.82 0.44
CA SER A 57 1.07 -6.21 0.44
C SER A 57 -0.09 -7.21 0.51
N THR A 58 0.06 -8.29 -0.25
CA THR A 58 -0.85 -9.45 -0.28
C THR A 58 -0.63 -10.41 0.89
N GLU A 59 0.43 -10.19 1.68
CA GLU A 59 0.75 -10.94 2.88
C GLU A 59 -0.31 -10.72 3.97
N LYS A 60 -0.77 -11.84 4.55
CA LYS A 60 -1.60 -11.83 5.76
C LYS A 60 -0.79 -11.24 6.92
N PRO A 61 -1.25 -10.16 7.56
CA PRO A 61 -0.56 -9.61 8.72
C PRO A 61 -0.44 -10.67 9.81
N THR A 62 0.77 -10.80 10.35
CA THR A 62 1.03 -11.71 11.47
C THR A 62 0.39 -11.16 12.74
N LYS A 63 -0.26 -12.01 13.53
CA LYS A 63 -0.77 -11.59 14.84
C LYS A 63 0.39 -11.64 15.83
N PRO A 64 0.75 -10.52 16.49
CA PRO A 64 1.79 -10.55 17.51
C PRO A 64 1.36 -11.46 18.66
N GLN A 65 2.26 -12.34 19.10
CA GLN A 65 2.05 -13.26 20.23
C GLN A 65 2.79 -12.76 21.50
N PHE A 66 2.67 -11.48 21.82
CA PHE A 66 3.31 -10.92 23.03
C PHE A 66 2.35 -10.91 24.23
N ARG A 67 2.88 -11.24 25.42
CA ARG A 67 2.17 -11.17 26.70
C ARG A 67 2.08 -9.70 27.15
N GLY A 68 0.96 -9.03 26.86
CA GLY A 68 0.64 -7.69 27.33
C GLY A 68 -0.32 -6.96 26.38
N ASP A 69 -1.15 -6.05 26.90
CA ASP A 69 -2.26 -5.36 26.21
C ASP A 69 -1.87 -4.53 24.96
N ALA A 70 -0.59 -4.52 24.57
CA ALA A 70 -0.09 -3.80 23.40
C ALA A 70 -0.36 -4.58 22.11
N THR A 71 -1.56 -4.41 21.56
CA THR A 71 -1.99 -4.88 20.22
C THR A 71 -1.42 -4.04 19.07
N SER A 72 -0.46 -3.15 19.34
CA SER A 72 0.07 -2.22 18.35
C SER A 72 0.84 -2.97 17.24
N PRO A 73 0.55 -2.72 15.96
CA PRO A 73 1.28 -3.35 14.86
C PRO A 73 2.77 -2.97 14.90
N GLY A 74 3.64 -3.98 14.98
CA GLY A 74 5.07 -3.81 14.70
C GLY A 74 5.31 -3.70 13.20
N THR A 75 6.50 -3.31 12.77
CA THR A 75 6.87 -3.34 11.34
C THR A 75 8.28 -3.89 11.21
N CYS A 76 8.48 -4.81 10.26
CA CYS A 76 9.81 -5.30 9.91
C CYS A 76 10.58 -4.21 9.17
N SER A 77 11.81 -3.89 9.58
CA SER A 77 12.62 -2.81 9.01
C SER A 77 12.88 -2.94 7.50
N PHE A 78 12.68 -4.12 6.91
CA PHE A 78 12.84 -4.34 5.47
C PHE A 78 11.60 -3.95 4.64
N VAL A 79 10.41 -3.93 5.23
CA VAL A 79 9.16 -3.65 4.48
C VAL A 79 9.03 -2.17 4.09
N PRO A 80 9.20 -1.19 4.99
CA PRO A 80 9.06 0.22 4.64
C PRO A 80 10.06 0.73 3.59
N PRO A 81 11.37 0.41 3.66
CA PRO A 81 12.32 0.85 2.65
C PRO A 81 12.00 0.28 1.26
N VAL A 82 11.70 -1.01 1.16
CA VAL A 82 11.34 -1.64 -0.12
C VAL A 82 10.04 -1.06 -0.67
N ALA A 83 9.05 -0.78 0.18
CA ALA A 83 7.85 -0.06 -0.24
C ALA A 83 8.17 1.32 -0.82
N GLY A 84 9.06 2.07 -0.17
CA GLY A 84 9.56 3.36 -0.67
C GLY A 84 10.27 3.22 -2.02
N PHE A 85 11.15 2.23 -2.18
CA PHE A 85 11.85 1.98 -3.44
C PHE A 85 10.90 1.59 -4.57
N ILE A 86 9.91 0.75 -4.31
CA ILE A 86 8.89 0.37 -5.31
C ILE A 86 8.09 1.60 -5.76
N LEU A 87 7.69 2.46 -4.81
CA LEU A 87 6.97 3.70 -5.12
C LEU A 87 7.84 4.65 -5.96
N ALA A 88 9.08 4.88 -5.55
CA ALA A 88 10.02 5.73 -6.27
C ALA A 88 10.27 5.20 -7.69
N ALA A 89 10.54 3.91 -7.83
CA ALA A 89 10.73 3.27 -9.13
C ALA A 89 9.49 3.34 -10.02
N HIS A 90 8.28 3.26 -9.45
CA HIS A 90 7.05 3.45 -10.20
C HIS A 90 6.91 4.89 -10.68
N VAL A 91 7.12 5.88 -9.80
CA VAL A 91 7.05 7.30 -10.17
C VAL A 91 8.08 7.65 -11.25
N LEU A 92 9.33 7.20 -11.09
CA LEU A 92 10.39 7.42 -12.07
C LEU A 92 10.03 6.84 -13.44
N ARG A 93 9.56 5.59 -13.50
CA ARG A 93 9.15 4.96 -14.76
C ARG A 93 7.98 5.68 -15.43
N THR A 94 7.02 6.16 -14.63
CA THR A 94 5.87 6.92 -15.13
C THR A 94 6.30 8.28 -15.69
N ILE A 95 7.20 9.01 -15.03
CA ILE A 95 7.70 10.32 -15.50
C ILE A 95 8.57 10.18 -16.74
N LEU A 96 9.41 9.14 -16.79
CA LEU A 96 10.32 8.88 -17.92
C LEU A 96 9.66 8.10 -19.06
N GLU A 97 8.37 7.78 -18.95
CA GLU A 97 7.61 7.01 -19.96
C GLU A 97 8.31 5.69 -20.37
N VAL A 98 8.90 5.00 -19.39
CA VAL A 98 9.63 3.75 -19.63
C VAL A 98 8.63 2.65 -20.06
N PRO A 99 8.85 1.96 -21.19
CA PRO A 99 7.97 0.88 -21.64
C PRO A 99 7.84 -0.24 -20.61
N GLU A 100 6.64 -0.84 -20.51
CA GLU A 100 6.46 -2.07 -19.74
C GLU A 100 7.25 -3.22 -20.39
N GLN A 101 7.84 -4.07 -19.54
CA GLN A 101 8.63 -5.25 -19.93
C GLN A 101 7.84 -6.53 -19.66
#